data_AF-A0A957NTU3-F1
#
_entry.id   AF-A0A957NTU3-F1
#
_cell.length_a   1.000
_cell.length_b   1.000
_cell.length_c   1.000
_cell.angle_alpha   90.00
_cell.angle_beta   90.00
_cell.angle_gamma   90.00
#
_symmetry.space_group_name_H-M   'P 1'
#
loop_
_entity.id
_entity.type
_entity.pdbx_description
1 polymer ?
#
loop_
_entity_poly.entity_id
_entity_poly.type
_entity_poly.pdbx_seq_one_letter_code
_entity_poly.pdbx_strand_id
1 'polypeptide(L)'
;MRKEYTIVDTDIHPGVPADRILPRLAQPWRMRLEQGNRSAGALGYWNPNGVNRPDAVLEDGTRIENSPRALADHWLTPNQIDFGILNCGSVLHLGLSPEADYAIALISAINDVIVEEWLAADPRYRASIAVYPYDIDAAVREIQRLGDHPG
;
A
#
# COMPACT_ATOMS: atom_id res chain seq x y z
N MET A 1 31.09 -12.13 2.97
CA MET A 1 30.65 -13.35 3.67
C MET A 1 29.34 -13.78 3.03
N ARG A 2 29.17 -15.08 2.71
CA ARG A 2 27.91 -15.59 2.18
C ARG A 2 26.92 -15.66 3.34
N LYS A 3 25.73 -15.08 3.18
CA LYS A 3 24.71 -15.02 4.22
C LYS A 3 24.12 -16.43 4.43
N GLU A 4 24.03 -16.90 5.68
CA GLU A 4 23.55 -18.25 6.00
C GLU A 4 22.02 -18.34 6.23
N TYR A 5 21.33 -17.19 6.21
CA TYR A 5 19.91 -17.10 6.51
C TYR A 5 19.22 -16.05 5.63
N THR A 6 17.94 -16.30 5.34
CA THR A 6 17.05 -15.35 4.68
C THR A 6 16.50 -14.35 5.70
N ILE A 7 16.62 -13.07 5.41
CA ILE A 7 15.99 -11.99 6.18
C ILE A 7 14.75 -11.54 5.42
N VAL A 8 13.60 -11.67 6.09
CA VAL A 8 12.32 -11.16 5.61
C VAL A 8 11.87 -10.04 6.53
N ASP A 9 11.66 -8.85 5.99
CA ASP A 9 10.93 -7.79 6.67
C ASP A 9 9.44 -8.03 6.44
N THR A 10 8.73 -8.42 7.51
CA THR A 10 7.34 -8.88 7.42
C THR A 10 6.33 -7.75 7.45
N ASP A 11 6.75 -6.49 7.62
CA ASP A 11 5.83 -5.37 7.76
C ASP A 11 6.37 -4.03 7.25
N ILE A 12 6.21 -3.81 5.94
CA ILE A 12 6.57 -2.56 5.27
C ILE A 12 5.29 -1.85 4.83
N HIS A 13 5.17 -0.56 5.15
CA HIS A 13 3.96 0.23 4.86
C HIS A 13 4.17 1.19 3.68
N PRO A 14 3.92 0.78 2.42
CA PRO A 14 3.93 1.71 1.31
C PRO A 14 2.75 2.68 1.39
N GLY A 15 3.03 3.94 1.10
CA GLY A 15 2.03 4.98 0.84
C GLY A 15 1.70 5.03 -0.65
N VAL A 16 0.41 5.01 -0.99
CA VAL A 16 -0.05 5.14 -2.36
C VAL A 16 -0.67 6.53 -2.57
N PRO A 17 -0.01 7.44 -3.30
CA PRO A 17 -0.52 8.79 -3.48
C PRO A 17 -1.71 8.81 -4.45
N ALA A 18 -2.59 9.80 -4.29
CA ALA A 18 -3.89 9.85 -4.97
C ALA A 18 -3.78 9.90 -6.50
N ASP A 19 -2.73 10.51 -7.03
CA ASP A 19 -2.43 10.56 -8.48
C ASP A 19 -2.21 9.17 -9.09
N ARG A 20 -1.78 8.18 -8.29
CA ARG A 20 -1.68 6.77 -8.71
C ARG A 20 -3.02 6.05 -8.62
N ILE A 21 -3.90 6.45 -7.71
CA ILE A 21 -5.21 5.84 -7.52
C ILE A 21 -6.22 6.33 -8.57
N LEU A 22 -6.20 7.64 -8.88
CA LEU A 22 -7.18 8.30 -9.76
C LEU A 22 -7.39 7.63 -11.13
N PRO A 23 -6.33 7.18 -11.85
CA PRO A 23 -6.50 6.51 -13.15
C PRO A 23 -7.29 5.20 -13.06
N ARG A 24 -7.24 4.52 -11.90
CA ARG A 24 -7.81 3.18 -11.67
C ARG A 24 -9.24 3.23 -11.14
N LEU A 25 -9.74 4.40 -10.76
CA LEU A 25 -11.11 4.58 -10.31
C LEU A 25 -12.06 4.85 -11.48
N ALA A 26 -13.20 4.16 -11.50
CA ALA A 26 -14.34 4.51 -12.36
C ALA A 26 -15.13 5.69 -11.77
N GLN A 27 -15.99 6.32 -12.59
CA GLN A 27 -17.01 7.22 -12.06
C GLN A 27 -18.08 6.42 -11.29
N PRO A 28 -18.64 6.95 -10.18
CA PRO A 28 -18.45 8.30 -9.63
C PRO A 28 -17.27 8.43 -8.65
N TRP A 29 -16.56 7.35 -8.35
CA TRP A 29 -15.53 7.29 -7.31
C TRP A 29 -14.33 8.16 -7.60
N ARG A 30 -13.90 8.22 -8.88
CA ARG A 30 -12.84 9.12 -9.32
C ARG A 30 -13.13 10.57 -8.94
N MET A 31 -14.31 11.08 -9.33
CA MET A 31 -14.72 12.45 -9.03
C MET A 31 -14.75 12.72 -7.52
N ARG A 32 -15.21 11.75 -6.70
CA ARG A 32 -15.20 11.92 -5.24
C ARG A 32 -13.78 12.09 -4.69
N LEU A 33 -12.82 11.29 -5.17
CA LEU A 33 -11.42 11.40 -4.73
C LEU A 33 -10.80 12.74 -5.18
N GLU A 34 -11.08 13.17 -6.42
CA GLU A 34 -10.65 14.47 -6.98
C GLU A 34 -11.17 15.64 -6.14
N GLN A 35 -12.42 15.56 -5.66
CA GLN A 35 -13.07 16.57 -4.83
C GLN A 35 -12.64 16.54 -3.36
N GLY A 36 -11.70 15.67 -2.99
CA GLY A 36 -11.13 15.66 -1.64
C GLY A 36 -11.76 14.63 -0.69
N ASN A 37 -12.69 13.78 -1.13
CA ASN A 37 -13.23 12.73 -0.27
C ASN A 37 -12.14 11.68 0.01
N ARG A 38 -11.78 11.52 1.29
CA ARG A 38 -10.77 10.55 1.79
C ARG A 38 -11.42 9.40 2.57
N SER A 39 -12.69 9.10 2.30
CA SER A 39 -13.45 8.05 2.98
C SER A 39 -13.46 8.29 4.50
N ALA A 40 -13.09 7.31 5.32
CA ALA A 40 -13.06 7.42 6.78
C ALA A 40 -11.99 8.39 7.34
N GLY A 41 -11.13 8.98 6.50
CA GLY A 41 -10.10 9.93 6.94
C GLY A 41 -8.92 9.24 7.62
N ALA A 42 -8.45 9.76 8.75
CA ALA A 42 -7.27 9.22 9.44
C ALA A 42 -7.63 8.08 10.40
N LEU A 43 -6.70 7.14 10.59
CA LEU A 43 -6.84 6.03 11.55
C LEU A 43 -7.00 6.47 13.02
N GLY A 44 -6.67 7.73 13.34
CA GLY A 44 -6.69 8.22 14.72
C GLY A 44 -5.61 7.62 15.62
N TYR A 45 -4.61 6.95 15.07
CA TYR A 45 -3.51 6.36 15.83
C TYR A 45 -2.62 7.48 16.41
N TRP A 46 -2.57 7.58 17.74
CA TRP A 46 -1.68 8.52 18.41
C TRP A 46 -0.30 7.88 18.60
N ASN A 47 0.73 8.52 18.05
CA ASN A 47 2.12 8.16 18.27
C ASN A 47 2.92 9.44 18.60
N PRO A 48 3.67 9.48 19.71
CA PRO A 48 4.40 10.68 20.11
C PRO A 48 5.45 11.14 19.08
N ASN A 49 5.93 10.24 18.21
CA ASN A 49 6.90 10.55 17.17
C ASN A 49 6.28 10.54 15.75
N GLY A 50 4.96 10.50 15.65
CA GLY A 50 4.25 10.27 14.39
C GLY A 50 4.27 8.80 13.96
N VAL A 51 3.49 8.47 12.93
CA VAL A 51 3.35 7.08 12.47
C VAL A 51 4.51 6.68 11.56
N ASN A 52 4.93 7.58 10.66
CA ASN A 52 5.98 7.29 9.70
C ASN A 52 7.34 7.72 10.23
N ARG A 53 8.38 7.03 9.75
CA ARG A 53 9.77 7.37 10.05
C ARG A 53 10.10 8.77 9.50
N PRO A 54 10.50 9.74 10.35
CA PRO A 54 10.60 11.15 9.95
C PRO A 54 11.81 11.45 9.05
N ASP A 55 12.90 10.71 9.20
CA ASP A 55 14.15 10.83 8.43
C ASP A 55 14.12 10.08 7.08
N ALA A 56 13.01 9.38 6.78
CA ALA A 56 12.85 8.58 5.58
C ALA A 56 12.44 9.42 4.35
N VAL A 57 13.20 10.48 4.08
CA VAL A 57 12.92 11.50 3.03
C VAL A 57 14.18 11.73 2.20
N LEU A 58 14.03 11.74 0.88
CA LEU A 58 15.10 12.04 -0.07
C LEU A 58 15.39 13.55 -0.14
N GLU A 59 16.49 13.92 -0.78
CA GLU A 59 16.91 15.34 -0.93
C GLU A 59 15.87 16.21 -1.64
N ASP A 60 15.09 15.62 -2.55
CA ASP A 60 14.02 16.30 -3.30
C ASP A 60 12.69 16.39 -2.51
N GLY A 61 12.65 15.90 -1.26
CA GLY A 61 11.46 15.87 -0.41
C GLY A 61 10.58 14.65 -0.61
N THR A 62 10.91 13.74 -1.53
CA THR A 62 10.17 12.50 -1.73
C THR A 62 10.31 11.59 -0.50
N ARG A 63 9.18 11.15 0.06
CA ARG A 63 9.17 10.16 1.12
C ARG A 63 9.43 8.77 0.52
N ILE A 64 10.37 8.00 1.08
CA ILE A 64 10.77 6.73 0.47
C ILE A 64 9.62 5.74 0.41
N GLU A 65 8.68 5.79 1.38
CA GLU A 65 7.50 4.93 1.38
C GLU A 65 6.48 5.23 0.29
N ASN A 66 6.63 6.35 -0.44
CA ASN A 66 5.78 6.70 -1.59
C ASN A 66 6.42 6.31 -2.92
N SER A 67 7.62 5.74 -2.93
CA SER A 67 8.36 5.39 -4.15
C SER A 67 8.86 3.94 -4.10
N PRO A 68 8.35 3.05 -4.98
CA PRO A 68 8.75 1.64 -5.01
C PRO A 68 10.26 1.41 -5.11
N ARG A 69 10.94 2.19 -5.97
CA ARG A 69 12.39 2.08 -6.16
C ARG A 69 13.16 2.66 -4.98
N ALA A 70 12.77 3.84 -4.49
CA ALA A 70 13.46 4.48 -3.38
C ALA A 70 13.40 3.63 -2.10
N LEU A 71 12.25 3.00 -1.81
CA LEU A 71 12.17 2.08 -0.67
C LEU A 71 13.16 0.92 -0.82
N ALA A 72 13.28 0.32 -2.01
CA ALA A 72 14.19 -0.80 -2.24
C ALA A 72 15.65 -0.37 -2.07
N ASP A 73 16.02 0.79 -2.61
CA ASP A 73 17.39 1.30 -2.64
C ASP A 73 17.85 1.80 -1.27
N HIS A 74 16.95 2.42 -0.49
CA HIS A 74 17.28 3.04 0.79
C HIS A 74 16.94 2.17 2.01
N TRP A 75 16.08 1.15 1.86
CA TRP A 75 15.72 0.23 2.95
C TRP A 75 16.20 -1.20 2.70
N LEU A 76 15.78 -1.85 1.61
CA LEU A 76 16.08 -3.27 1.42
C LEU A 76 17.58 -3.50 1.15
N THR A 77 18.18 -2.73 0.25
CA THR A 77 19.58 -2.91 -0.17
C THR A 77 20.59 -2.66 0.95
N PRO A 78 20.54 -1.54 1.70
CA PRO A 78 21.54 -1.26 2.73
C PRO A 78 21.45 -2.21 3.92
N ASN A 79 20.24 -2.69 4.24
CA ASN A 79 19.99 -3.65 5.31
C ASN A 79 20.12 -5.11 4.86
N GLN A 80 20.47 -5.36 3.59
CA GLN A 80 20.59 -6.69 3.01
C GLN A 80 19.32 -7.53 3.21
N ILE A 81 18.13 -6.94 3.13
CA ILE A 81 16.86 -7.65 3.28
C ILE A 81 16.58 -8.44 1.99
N ASP A 82 16.27 -9.73 2.15
CA ASP A 82 16.05 -10.64 1.02
C ASP A 82 14.63 -10.53 0.47
N PHE A 83 13.64 -10.34 1.35
CA PHE A 83 12.24 -10.09 0.97
C PHE A 83 11.56 -9.08 1.89
N GLY A 84 10.67 -8.26 1.33
CA GLY A 84 9.85 -7.31 2.07
C GLY A 84 8.37 -7.52 1.81
N ILE A 85 7.57 -7.70 2.87
CA ILE A 85 6.11 -7.84 2.78
C ILE A 85 5.47 -6.46 2.89
N LEU A 86 4.81 -6.03 1.81
CA LEU A 86 4.11 -4.77 1.68
C LEU A 86 2.69 -4.89 2.26
N ASN A 87 2.45 -4.25 3.39
CA ASN A 87 1.15 -4.05 4.01
C ASN A 87 0.74 -2.60 3.77
N CYS A 88 -0.06 -2.31 2.74
CA CYS A 88 -0.31 -0.94 2.31
C CYS A 88 -1.00 -0.09 3.39
N GLY A 89 -0.25 0.78 4.07
CA GLY A 89 -0.77 1.57 5.19
C GLY A 89 -1.93 2.48 4.82
N SER A 90 -2.00 2.94 3.56
CA SER A 90 -3.09 3.79 3.07
C SER A 90 -4.43 3.08 2.92
N VAL A 91 -4.54 1.76 3.14
CA VAL A 91 -5.83 1.04 3.07
C VAL A 91 -6.52 0.86 4.42
N LEU A 92 -5.78 0.91 5.53
CA LEU A 92 -6.31 0.48 6.83
C LEU A 92 -7.52 1.29 7.28
N HIS A 93 -7.51 2.61 7.03
CA HIS A 93 -8.62 3.49 7.39
C HIS A 93 -9.87 3.22 6.56
N LEU A 94 -9.74 2.69 5.33
CA LEU A 94 -10.88 2.38 4.46
C LEU A 94 -11.77 1.30 5.06
N GLY A 95 -11.19 0.42 5.89
CA GLY A 95 -11.96 -0.54 6.69
C GLY A 95 -12.96 0.13 7.62
N LEU A 96 -12.74 1.37 8.07
CA LEU A 96 -13.66 2.11 8.94
C LEU A 96 -14.76 2.87 8.17
N SER A 97 -14.76 2.80 6.84
CA SER A 97 -15.69 3.57 6.03
C SER A 97 -17.13 3.08 6.17
N PRO A 98 -18.11 3.98 6.39
CA PRO A 98 -19.52 3.62 6.31
C PRO A 98 -20.00 3.48 4.85
N GLU A 99 -19.22 3.91 3.87
CA GLU A 99 -19.55 3.85 2.44
C GLU A 99 -18.83 2.66 1.78
N ALA A 100 -19.40 1.45 1.94
CA ALA A 100 -18.79 0.20 1.48
C ALA A 100 -18.35 0.23 0.01
N ASP A 101 -19.23 0.62 -0.92
CA ASP A 101 -18.91 0.64 -2.36
C ASP A 101 -17.72 1.55 -2.70
N TYR A 102 -17.62 2.70 -2.04
CA TYR A 102 -16.51 3.63 -2.26
C TYR A 102 -15.21 3.09 -1.65
N ALA A 103 -15.28 2.50 -0.46
CA ALA A 103 -14.12 1.86 0.18
C ALA A 103 -13.60 0.68 -0.65
N ILE A 104 -14.50 -0.19 -1.13
CA ILE A 104 -14.16 -1.32 -2.00
C ILE A 104 -13.47 -0.83 -3.28
N ALA A 105 -14.01 0.21 -3.93
CA ALA A 105 -13.41 0.78 -5.13
C ALA A 105 -12.00 1.34 -4.89
N LEU A 106 -11.80 2.06 -3.77
CA LEU A 106 -10.49 2.59 -3.38
C LEU A 106 -9.50 1.47 -3.05
N ILE A 107 -9.92 0.46 -2.29
CA ILE A 107 -9.09 -0.69 -1.92
C ILE A 107 -8.62 -1.43 -3.18
N SER A 108 -9.54 -1.74 -4.10
CA SER A 108 -9.20 -2.40 -5.36
C SER A 108 -8.21 -1.58 -6.19
N ALA A 109 -8.42 -0.27 -6.31
CA ALA A 109 -7.51 0.61 -7.05
C ALA A 109 -6.12 0.72 -6.38
N ILE A 110 -6.05 0.67 -5.05
CA ILE A 110 -4.78 0.65 -4.32
C ILE A 110 -4.06 -0.67 -4.52
N ASN A 111 -4.75 -1.81 -4.43
CA ASN A 111 -4.17 -3.11 -4.73
C ASN A 111 -3.60 -3.15 -6.15
N ASP A 112 -4.30 -2.58 -7.13
CA ASP A 112 -3.80 -2.48 -8.51
C ASP A 112 -2.51 -1.65 -8.60
N VAL A 113 -2.37 -0.55 -7.84
CA VAL A 113 -1.10 0.19 -7.76
C VAL A 113 0.02 -0.67 -7.17
N ILE A 114 -0.25 -1.43 -6.11
CA ILE A 114 0.74 -2.32 -5.50
C ILE A 114 1.20 -3.37 -6.52
N VAL A 115 0.26 -4.02 -7.22
CA VAL A 115 0.57 -5.05 -8.21
C VAL A 115 1.36 -4.48 -9.38
N GLU A 116 0.87 -3.41 -9.99
CA GLU A 116 1.40 -2.90 -11.26
C GLU A 116 2.70 -2.10 -11.07
N GLU A 117 2.90 -1.49 -9.89
CA GLU A 117 4.00 -0.53 -9.70
C GLU A 117 4.98 -0.96 -8.60
N TRP A 118 4.49 -1.51 -7.50
CA TRP A 118 5.36 -1.92 -6.40
C TRP A 118 6.01 -3.27 -6.68
N LEU A 119 5.21 -4.31 -6.92
CA LEU A 119 5.74 -5.65 -7.20
C LEU A 119 6.58 -5.70 -8.48
N ALA A 120 6.23 -4.88 -9.47
CA ALA A 120 7.01 -4.75 -10.71
C ALA A 120 8.36 -4.03 -10.50
N ALA A 121 8.50 -3.21 -9.45
CA ALA A 121 9.72 -2.42 -9.24
C ALA A 121 10.88 -3.24 -8.67
N ASP A 122 10.63 -4.23 -7.82
CA ASP A 122 11.69 -5.04 -7.20
C ASP A 122 11.24 -6.48 -6.93
N PRO A 123 11.99 -7.51 -7.38
CA PRO A 123 11.61 -8.91 -7.21
C PRO A 123 11.61 -9.39 -5.74
N ARG A 124 12.19 -8.59 -4.83
CA ARG A 124 12.20 -8.85 -3.38
C ARG A 124 10.85 -8.52 -2.73
N TYR A 125 9.97 -7.77 -3.38
CA TYR A 125 8.68 -7.42 -2.80
C TYR A 125 7.68 -8.57 -2.86
N ARG A 126 6.89 -8.68 -1.80
CA ARG A 126 5.63 -9.42 -1.72
C ARG A 126 4.57 -8.50 -1.13
N ALA A 127 3.29 -8.76 -1.34
CA ALA A 127 2.24 -7.89 -0.83
C ALA A 127 1.09 -8.65 -0.15
N SER A 128 0.50 -8.03 0.87
CA SER A 128 -0.81 -8.42 1.37
C SER A 128 -1.90 -7.92 0.42
N ILE A 129 -2.97 -8.70 0.23
CA ILE A 129 -4.17 -8.23 -0.47
C ILE A 129 -5.05 -7.49 0.55
N ALA A 130 -5.27 -6.19 0.33
CA ALA A 130 -6.21 -5.43 1.12
C ALA A 130 -7.65 -5.76 0.70
N VAL A 131 -8.55 -5.87 1.67
CA VAL A 131 -9.99 -6.13 1.43
C VAL A 131 -10.84 -5.26 2.33
N TYR A 132 -12.07 -4.98 1.91
CA TYR A 132 -13.05 -4.33 2.78
C TYR A 132 -13.65 -5.38 3.74
N PRO A 133 -13.48 -5.25 5.06
CA PRO A 133 -13.76 -6.34 5.99
C PRO A 133 -15.25 -6.56 6.27
N TYR A 134 -16.12 -5.59 5.95
CA TYR A 134 -17.54 -5.64 6.27
C TYR A 134 -18.43 -6.11 5.11
N ASP A 135 -17.84 -6.41 3.94
CA ASP A 135 -18.51 -7.08 2.82
C ASP A 135 -17.72 -8.35 2.46
N ILE A 136 -18.19 -9.49 2.97
CA ILE A 136 -17.52 -10.79 2.81
C ILE A 136 -17.42 -11.17 1.33
N ASP A 137 -18.49 -10.96 0.56
CA ASP A 137 -18.49 -11.36 -0.85
C ASP A 137 -17.53 -10.49 -1.66
N ALA A 138 -17.44 -9.18 -1.36
CA ALA A 138 -16.44 -8.30 -1.98
C ALA A 138 -15.01 -8.69 -1.59
N ALA A 139 -14.76 -9.01 -0.32
CA ALA A 139 -13.45 -9.46 0.14
C ALA A 139 -13.00 -10.75 -0.55
N VAL A 140 -13.90 -11.74 -0.66
CA VAL A 140 -13.61 -13.00 -1.35
C VAL A 140 -13.33 -12.76 -2.84
N ARG A 141 -14.13 -11.93 -3.52
CA ARG A 141 -13.89 -11.58 -4.92
C ARG A 141 -12.51 -10.96 -5.13
N GLU A 142 -12.09 -10.06 -4.25
CA GLU A 142 -10.79 -9.39 -4.36
C GLU A 142 -9.62 -10.35 -4.11
N ILE A 143 -9.75 -11.23 -3.10
CA ILE A 143 -8.76 -12.29 -2.84
C ILE A 143 -8.67 -13.22 -4.05
N GLN A 144 -9.79 -13.62 -4.66
CA GLN A 144 -9.78 -14.47 -5.85
C GLN A 144 -9.20 -13.76 -7.08
N ARG A 145 -9.44 -12.45 -7.22
CA ARG A 145 -8.92 -11.65 -8.34
C ARG A 145 -7.39 -11.59 -8.34
N LEU A 146 -6.77 -11.52 -7.16
CA LEU A 146 -5.34 -11.28 -7.00
C LEU A 146 -4.55 -12.48 -6.44
N GLY A 147 -5.22 -13.49 -5.89
CA GLY A 147 -4.60 -14.56 -5.11
C GLY A 147 -3.67 -15.48 -5.90
N ASP A 148 -3.80 -15.53 -7.23
CA ASP A 148 -2.91 -16.28 -8.11
C ASP A 148 -1.67 -15.46 -8.54
N HIS A 149 -1.58 -14.18 -8.15
CA HIS A 149 -0.40 -13.35 -8.42
C HIS A 149 0.80 -13.86 -7.60
N PRO A 150 2.01 -14.04 -8.19
CA PRO A 150 3.13 -14.72 -7.53
C PRO A 150 3.91 -13.86 -6.53
N GLY A 151 3.48 -12.62 -6.29
CA GLY A 151 4.10 -11.68 -5.36
C GLY A 151 3.05 -10.88 -4.63
#